data_AF-A0A960IQI5-F1
#
_entry.id   AF-A0A960IQI5-F1
#
_cell.length_a   1.000
_cell.length_b   1.000
_cell.length_c   1.000
_cell.angle_alpha   90.00
_cell.angle_beta   90.00
_cell.angle_gamma   90.00
#
_symmetry.space_group_name_H-M   'P 1'
#
loop_
_entity.id
_entity.type
_entity.pdbx_description
1 polymer ?
#
loop_
_entity_poly.entity_id
_entity_poly.type
_entity_poly.pdbx_seq_one_letter_code
_entity_poly.pdbx_strand_id
1 'polypeptide(L)'
;MSFIDLSHKPTGLLKLLLKAPTWLFRAHLGFVFGKRFVMIEHKGRRSGRLYRTVVEVAGRIDGELICTSGTGPRADWYRNIVEGGLVAVWLGARRHQAQVRFLTPEESSSVMADYESAHPGTAQNLYDVMGVSYDGTDADRERMMTEIPMVGFTLDGAASTSTDSARLAETVEYVAIRRLQNAYADIVTRQAWTELADVMHPDCELALDLGDRSMTIEGPDAIGAFIGTQLEQFSFFEFVILNTVIDVGPTGSTATARMYMQELRQNVSDGRRTNAFGVYHDKMVRNAEGDWRFLTRRYGSYSRTDAAGPENEQVVFDLPVIALDSI
;
A
#
# COMPACT_ATOMS: atom_id res chain seq x y z
N MET A 1 21.00 -9.80 41.01
CA MET A 1 20.13 -10.99 41.25
C MET A 1 20.46 -12.01 40.18
N SER A 2 20.70 -13.25 40.59
CA SER A 2 21.32 -14.33 39.80
C SER A 2 20.63 -14.59 38.45
N PHE A 3 21.36 -14.42 37.34
CA PHE A 3 20.92 -14.78 35.99
C PHE A 3 21.15 -16.27 35.71
N ILE A 4 20.28 -16.85 34.88
CA ILE A 4 20.23 -18.28 34.55
C ILE A 4 21.24 -18.59 33.44
N ASP A 5 22.19 -19.47 33.71
CA ASP A 5 23.18 -19.98 32.74
C ASP A 5 22.58 -21.13 31.91
N LEU A 6 22.56 -20.97 30.58
CA LEU A 6 22.00 -21.91 29.60
C LEU A 6 23.09 -22.74 28.86
N SER A 7 24.35 -22.65 29.27
CA SER A 7 25.49 -23.38 28.66
C SER A 7 25.40 -24.91 28.83
N HIS A 8 24.52 -25.40 29.71
CA HIS A 8 24.29 -26.82 29.97
C HIS A 8 22.84 -27.23 29.66
N LYS A 9 22.64 -28.47 29.20
CA LYS A 9 21.28 -29.01 28.90
C LYS A 9 20.38 -28.90 30.15
N PRO A 10 19.29 -28.12 30.12
CA PRO A 10 18.45 -27.91 31.29
C PRO A 10 17.71 -29.20 31.68
N THR A 11 17.80 -29.58 32.96
CA THR A 11 17.10 -30.72 33.57
C THR A 11 16.11 -30.25 34.63
N GLY A 12 15.08 -31.05 34.92
CA GLY A 12 14.12 -30.77 36.00
C GLY A 12 13.16 -29.59 35.76
N LEU A 13 12.86 -28.83 36.82
CA LEU A 13 11.84 -27.76 36.85
C LEU A 13 12.12 -26.62 35.86
N LEU A 14 13.38 -26.35 35.55
CA LEU A 14 13.82 -25.36 34.55
C LEU A 14 13.39 -25.76 33.13
N LYS A 15 13.40 -27.07 32.82
CA LYS A 15 12.85 -27.63 31.57
C LYS A 15 11.32 -27.51 31.53
N LEU A 16 10.66 -27.43 32.68
CA LEU A 16 9.21 -27.23 32.77
C LEU A 16 8.84 -25.76 32.51
N LEU A 17 9.61 -24.80 33.06
CA LEU A 17 9.46 -23.36 32.81
C LEU A 17 9.78 -22.98 31.36
N LEU A 18 10.83 -23.55 30.75
CA LEU A 18 11.13 -23.38 29.33
C LEU A 18 10.07 -23.99 28.39
N LYS A 19 9.20 -24.85 28.91
CA LYS A 19 8.02 -25.39 28.18
C LYS A 19 6.75 -24.57 28.40
N ALA A 20 6.75 -23.57 29.28
CA ALA A 20 5.59 -22.72 29.55
C ALA A 20 5.00 -22.08 28.27
N PRO A 21 5.79 -21.60 27.29
CA PRO A 21 5.25 -21.08 26.03
C PRO A 21 4.47 -22.15 25.23
N THR A 22 4.87 -23.42 25.33
CA THR A 22 4.20 -24.54 24.66
C THR A 22 2.87 -24.91 25.32
N TRP A 23 2.74 -24.76 26.64
CA TRP A 23 1.50 -25.01 27.37
C TRP A 23 0.48 -23.88 27.19
N LEU A 24 0.93 -22.61 27.11
CA LEU A 24 0.09 -21.45 26.84
C LEU A 24 -0.55 -21.47 25.45
N PHE A 25 0.17 -21.93 24.42
CA PHE A 25 -0.40 -22.11 23.07
C PHE A 25 -1.40 -23.28 23.00
N ARG A 26 -1.21 -24.35 23.80
CA ARG A 26 -2.19 -25.45 23.91
C ARG A 26 -3.50 -25.01 24.60
N ALA A 27 -3.49 -23.88 25.30
CA ALA A 27 -4.66 -23.29 25.97
C ALA A 27 -5.33 -22.16 25.16
N HIS A 28 -5.03 -22.00 23.86
CA HIS A 28 -5.55 -20.93 22.99
C HIS A 28 -5.20 -19.48 23.42
N LEU A 29 -4.20 -19.28 24.29
CA LEU A 29 -3.76 -17.95 24.78
C LEU A 29 -2.61 -17.34 23.97
N GLY A 30 -2.41 -17.74 22.71
CA GLY A 30 -1.31 -17.27 21.84
C GLY A 30 -1.30 -15.77 21.56
N PHE A 31 -2.38 -15.04 21.87
CA PHE A 31 -2.48 -13.59 21.72
C PHE A 31 -1.65 -12.79 22.75
N VAL A 32 -1.28 -13.41 23.88
CA VAL A 32 -0.62 -12.73 25.01
C VAL A 32 0.83 -12.34 24.70
N PHE A 33 1.44 -12.91 23.65
CA PHE A 33 2.85 -12.66 23.30
C PHE A 33 3.05 -11.90 21.96
N GLY A 34 2.00 -11.34 21.37
CA GLY A 34 2.09 -10.51 20.16
C GLY A 34 2.54 -11.25 18.88
N LYS A 35 3.14 -10.53 17.93
CA LYS A 35 3.63 -11.04 16.62
C LYS A 35 4.98 -11.78 16.70
N ARG A 36 5.54 -11.96 17.90
CA ARG A 36 6.95 -12.34 18.12
C ARG A 36 7.22 -13.85 18.17
N PHE A 37 6.19 -14.67 18.33
CA PHE A 37 6.33 -16.13 18.37
C PHE A 37 5.33 -16.81 17.46
N VAL A 38 5.75 -17.93 16.88
CA VAL A 38 4.88 -18.85 16.14
C VAL A 38 5.09 -20.27 16.62
N MET A 39 4.06 -21.10 16.46
CA MET A 39 4.17 -22.52 16.75
C MET A 39 4.23 -23.32 15.45
N ILE A 40 5.31 -24.05 15.25
CA ILE A 40 5.53 -24.90 14.08
C ILE A 40 5.17 -26.35 14.41
N GLU A 41 4.48 -27.00 13.47
CA GLU A 41 4.21 -28.44 13.46
C GLU A 41 5.20 -29.13 12.51
N HIS A 42 5.93 -30.13 12.99
CA HIS A 42 6.91 -30.89 12.20
C HIS A 42 6.88 -32.38 12.54
N LYS A 43 7.35 -33.22 11.62
CA LYS A 43 7.50 -34.67 11.86
C LYS A 43 8.90 -34.97 12.39
N GLY A 44 8.98 -35.80 13.42
CA GLY A 44 10.26 -36.26 13.93
C GLY A 44 10.99 -37.10 12.90
N ARG A 45 12.20 -36.69 12.48
CA ARG A 45 12.99 -37.38 11.44
C ARG A 45 13.25 -38.86 11.71
N ARG A 46 13.34 -39.26 12.99
CA ARG A 46 13.53 -40.66 13.41
C ARG A 46 12.25 -41.38 13.79
N SER A 47 11.26 -40.67 14.34
CA SER A 47 10.08 -41.29 14.94
C SER A 47 8.83 -41.18 14.08
N GLY A 48 8.81 -40.32 13.07
CA GLY A 48 7.64 -39.97 12.25
C GLY A 48 6.52 -39.25 13.02
N ARG A 49 6.64 -39.09 14.34
CA ARG A 49 5.60 -38.50 15.19
C ARG A 49 5.48 -37.00 14.94
N LEU A 50 4.27 -36.46 15.11
CA LEU A 50 4.02 -35.03 15.05
C LEU A 50 4.52 -34.35 16.33
N TYR A 51 5.33 -33.31 16.17
CA TYR A 51 5.81 -32.44 17.24
C TYR A 51 5.37 -31.00 17.00
N ARG A 52 5.26 -30.26 18.10
CA ARG A 52 4.98 -28.82 18.11
C ARG A 52 6.10 -28.10 18.82
N THR A 53 6.65 -27.08 18.19
CA THR A 53 7.72 -26.25 18.75
C THR A 53 7.34 -24.79 18.62
N VAL A 54 7.58 -24.00 19.66
CA VAL A 54 7.42 -22.54 19.59
C VAL A 54 8.77 -21.95 19.23
N VAL A 55 8.81 -21.09 18.22
CA VAL A 55 10.02 -20.41 17.75
C VAL A 55 9.77 -18.90 17.69
N GLU A 56 10.84 -18.13 17.86
CA GLU A 56 10.81 -16.67 17.80
C GLU A 56 10.91 -16.19 16.35
N VAL A 57 10.14 -15.16 16.03
CA VAL A 57 10.18 -14.45 14.75
C VAL A 57 11.13 -13.27 14.88
N ALA A 58 12.28 -13.34 14.21
CA ALA A 58 13.27 -12.26 14.18
C ALA A 58 12.90 -11.13 13.23
N GLY A 59 12.16 -11.45 12.16
CA GLY A 59 11.81 -10.47 11.14
C GLY A 59 10.81 -11.00 10.12
N ARG A 60 10.57 -10.18 9.09
CA ARG A 60 9.76 -10.55 7.94
C ARG A 60 10.42 -10.06 6.67
N ILE A 61 10.47 -10.91 5.65
CA ILE A 61 10.92 -10.56 4.29
C ILE A 61 9.76 -10.86 3.36
N ASP A 62 9.22 -9.88 2.64
CA ASP A 62 8.13 -10.07 1.67
C ASP A 62 6.92 -10.88 2.19
N GLY A 63 6.62 -10.74 3.49
CA GLY A 63 5.54 -11.48 4.16
C GLY A 63 5.93 -12.87 4.71
N GLU A 64 7.11 -13.38 4.38
CA GLU A 64 7.73 -14.58 4.96
C GLU A 64 8.05 -14.33 6.44
N LEU A 65 7.73 -15.29 7.31
CA LEU A 65 8.09 -15.25 8.73
C LEU A 65 9.51 -15.76 8.91
N ILE A 66 10.44 -14.90 9.30
CA ILE A 66 11.83 -15.30 9.52
C ILE A 66 12.02 -15.69 10.99
N CYS A 67 12.31 -16.96 11.24
CA CYS A 67 12.43 -17.53 12.58
C CYS A 67 13.85 -18.02 12.86
N THR A 68 14.30 -17.83 14.10
CA THR A 68 15.68 -18.15 14.49
C THR A 68 15.79 -19.50 15.18
N SER A 69 16.76 -20.33 14.79
CA SER A 69 17.18 -21.50 15.58
C SER A 69 18.22 -21.09 16.63
N GLY A 70 17.74 -20.51 17.74
CA GLY A 70 18.60 -19.99 18.82
C GLY A 70 19.56 -21.00 19.45
N THR A 71 19.24 -22.30 19.42
CA THR A 71 20.13 -23.38 19.90
C THR A 71 20.99 -23.98 18.78
N GLY A 72 21.02 -23.31 17.64
CA GLY A 72 21.81 -23.64 16.47
C GLY A 72 21.28 -24.78 15.59
N PRO A 73 22.06 -25.21 14.59
CA PRO A 73 21.64 -26.20 13.58
C PRO A 73 21.41 -27.61 14.16
N ARG A 74 21.83 -27.85 15.42
CA ARG A 74 21.61 -29.13 16.11
C ARG A 74 20.25 -29.23 16.79
N ALA A 75 19.46 -28.16 16.80
CA ALA A 75 18.10 -28.16 17.35
C ALA A 75 17.27 -29.28 16.70
N ASP A 76 16.52 -30.04 17.52
CA ASP A 76 15.75 -31.17 16.98
C ASP A 76 14.66 -30.72 16.02
N TRP A 77 13.99 -29.59 16.29
CA TRP A 77 12.97 -29.04 15.40
C TRP A 77 13.56 -28.63 14.04
N TYR A 78 14.73 -27.98 14.06
CA TYR A 78 15.42 -27.53 12.84
C TYR A 78 15.77 -28.74 11.96
N ARG A 79 16.46 -29.74 12.54
CA ARG A 79 16.80 -30.99 11.83
C ARG A 79 15.57 -31.77 11.36
N ASN A 80 14.48 -31.75 12.14
CA ASN A 80 13.24 -32.39 11.76
C ASN A 80 12.59 -31.71 10.56
N ILE A 81 12.65 -30.39 10.44
CA ILE A 81 12.12 -29.68 9.27
C ILE A 81 13.04 -29.90 8.05
N VAL A 82 14.35 -29.87 8.24
CA VAL A 82 15.33 -30.18 7.18
C VAL A 82 15.11 -31.57 6.59
N GLU A 83 14.92 -32.60 7.42
CA GLU A 83 14.82 -34.00 6.96
C GLU A 83 13.38 -34.49 6.74
N GLY A 84 12.47 -34.13 7.65
CA GLY A 84 11.10 -34.68 7.75
C GLY A 84 10.00 -33.72 7.31
N GLY A 85 10.35 -32.49 6.96
CA GLY A 85 9.44 -31.46 6.47
C GLY A 85 8.60 -30.77 7.55
N LEU A 86 8.11 -29.58 7.19
CA LEU A 86 7.13 -28.81 7.95
C LEU A 86 5.71 -29.33 7.65
N VAL A 87 4.85 -29.37 8.66
CA VAL A 87 3.45 -29.79 8.54
C VAL A 87 2.49 -28.59 8.54
N ALA A 88 2.74 -27.60 9.41
CA ALA A 88 1.95 -26.37 9.49
C ALA A 88 2.64 -25.33 10.37
N VAL A 89 2.21 -24.08 10.23
CA VAL A 89 2.56 -22.99 11.15
C VAL A 89 1.27 -22.46 11.79
N TRP A 90 1.32 -22.22 13.09
CA TRP A 90 0.27 -21.55 13.83
C TRP A 90 0.70 -20.12 14.11
N LEU A 91 -0.10 -19.18 13.61
CA LEU A 91 0.03 -17.75 13.89
C LEU A 91 -1.19 -17.31 14.69
N GLY A 92 -0.99 -16.99 15.97
CA GLY A 92 -2.09 -16.78 16.91
C GLY A 92 -2.97 -18.05 17.02
N ALA A 93 -4.27 -17.91 16.73
CA ALA A 93 -5.23 -19.02 16.78
C ALA A 93 -5.45 -19.72 15.42
N ARG A 94 -4.79 -19.26 14.34
CA ARG A 94 -5.00 -19.79 12.99
C ARG A 94 -3.87 -20.75 12.61
N ARG A 95 -4.25 -21.83 11.93
CA ARG A 95 -3.34 -22.86 11.41
C ARG A 95 -3.20 -22.70 9.90
N HIS A 96 -1.96 -22.61 9.44
CA HIS A 96 -1.57 -22.35 8.06
C HIS A 96 -0.76 -23.51 7.50
N GLN A 97 -0.98 -23.87 6.24
CA GLN A 97 0.07 -24.55 5.48
C GLN A 97 1.17 -23.52 5.16
N ALA A 98 2.41 -23.97 5.07
CA ALA A 98 3.51 -23.06 4.79
C ALA A 98 4.59 -23.75 3.97
N GLN A 99 5.21 -22.99 3.08
CA GLN A 99 6.47 -23.37 2.47
C GLN A 99 7.60 -23.00 3.43
N VAL A 100 8.69 -23.77 3.37
CA VAL A 100 9.87 -23.55 4.19
C VAL A 100 11.07 -23.25 3.31
N ARG A 101 11.84 -22.25 3.70
CA ARG A 101 13.13 -21.92 3.10
C ARG A 101 14.17 -21.72 4.20
N PHE A 102 15.39 -22.16 3.93
CA PHE A 102 16.53 -21.94 4.82
C PHE A 102 17.33 -20.76 4.28
N LEU A 103 17.56 -19.76 5.12
CA LEU A 103 18.30 -18.57 4.72
C LEU A 103 19.79 -18.87 4.68
N THR A 104 20.51 -18.21 3.77
CA THR A 104 21.97 -18.19 3.81
C THR A 104 22.46 -17.37 5.02
N PRO A 105 23.73 -17.53 5.44
CA PRO A 105 24.32 -16.66 6.46
C PRO A 105 24.25 -15.17 6.09
N GLU A 106 24.46 -14.84 4.81
CA GLU A 106 24.34 -13.47 4.29
C GLU A 106 22.92 -12.91 4.44
N GLU A 107 21.90 -13.67 4.01
CA GLU A 107 20.50 -13.25 4.17
C GLU A 107 20.11 -13.09 5.64
N SER A 108 20.54 -14.03 6.48
CA SER A 108 20.30 -13.99 7.93
C SER A 108 21.02 -12.80 8.58
N SER A 109 22.20 -12.43 8.07
CA SER A 109 22.99 -11.29 8.55
C SER A 109 22.24 -9.98 8.30
N SER A 110 21.68 -9.81 7.10
CA SER A 110 20.85 -8.65 6.76
C SER A 110 19.62 -8.53 7.66
N VAL A 111 18.91 -9.64 7.90
CA VAL A 111 17.75 -9.66 8.82
C VAL A 111 18.17 -9.27 10.24
N MET A 112 19.33 -9.75 10.70
CA MET A 112 19.81 -9.45 12.03
C MET A 112 20.28 -7.99 12.15
N ALA A 113 20.87 -7.41 11.11
CA ALA A 113 21.22 -5.99 11.08
C ALA A 113 19.97 -5.09 11.17
N ASP A 114 18.89 -5.43 10.45
CA ASP A 114 17.61 -4.74 10.56
C ASP A 114 17.02 -4.86 11.97
N TYR A 115 17.12 -6.06 12.58
CA TYR A 115 16.67 -6.30 13.94
C TYR A 115 17.47 -5.49 14.97
N GLU A 116 18.80 -5.43 14.84
CA GLU A 116 19.70 -4.63 15.69
C GLU A 116 19.36 -3.15 15.61
N SER A 117 19.17 -2.62 14.39
CA SER A 117 18.79 -1.23 14.15
C SER A 117 17.45 -0.88 14.80
N ALA A 118 16.47 -1.77 14.68
CA ALA A 118 15.14 -1.56 15.26
C ALA A 118 15.08 -1.79 16.78
N HIS A 119 15.95 -2.63 17.35
CA HIS A 119 15.91 -3.06 18.75
C HIS A 119 17.29 -3.08 19.44
N PRO A 120 18.06 -1.98 19.46
CA PRO A 120 19.46 -1.99 19.85
C PRO A 120 19.69 -2.51 21.29
N GLY A 121 18.85 -2.10 22.25
CA GLY A 121 18.95 -2.59 23.63
C GLY A 121 18.55 -4.05 23.82
N THR A 122 17.69 -4.60 22.96
CA THR A 122 17.29 -6.02 23.05
C THR A 122 18.34 -6.92 22.39
N ALA A 123 18.95 -6.47 21.30
CA ALA A 123 20.01 -7.19 20.61
C ALA A 123 21.24 -7.39 21.51
N GLN A 124 21.70 -6.36 22.23
CA GLN A 124 22.84 -6.49 23.14
C GLN A 124 22.59 -7.51 24.25
N ASN A 125 21.43 -7.45 24.90
CA ASN A 125 21.05 -8.43 25.93
C ASN A 125 20.96 -9.86 25.38
N LEU A 126 20.55 -10.02 24.13
CA LEU A 126 20.48 -11.32 23.47
C LEU A 126 21.89 -11.91 23.29
N TYR A 127 22.86 -11.11 22.85
CA TYR A 127 24.25 -11.55 22.69
C TYR A 127 24.88 -11.98 24.02
N ASP A 128 24.66 -11.21 25.07
CA ASP A 128 25.16 -11.51 26.42
C ASP A 128 24.59 -12.84 26.95
N VAL A 129 23.29 -13.09 26.73
CA VAL A 129 22.62 -14.33 27.16
C VAL A 129 23.05 -15.54 26.33
N MET A 130 23.32 -15.36 25.04
CA MET A 130 23.77 -16.44 24.16
C MET A 130 25.26 -16.76 24.33
N GLY A 131 26.03 -15.90 25.02
CA GLY A 131 27.47 -16.09 25.22
C GLY A 131 28.28 -16.02 23.93
N VAL A 132 27.79 -15.29 22.93
CA VAL A 132 28.43 -15.15 21.62
C VAL A 132 29.39 -13.96 21.66
N SER A 133 30.65 -14.17 21.30
CA SER A 133 31.61 -13.08 21.09
C SER A 133 31.28 -12.43 19.75
N TYR A 134 30.58 -11.30 19.78
CA TYR A 134 30.22 -10.51 18.62
C TYR A 134 30.91 -9.14 18.66
N ASP A 135 31.74 -8.83 17.66
CA ASP A 135 32.54 -7.60 17.58
C ASP A 135 31.83 -6.43 16.87
N GLY A 136 30.58 -6.62 16.42
CA GLY A 136 29.78 -5.61 15.75
C GLY A 136 30.00 -5.50 14.24
N THR A 137 30.92 -6.29 13.65
CA THR A 137 31.21 -6.25 12.22
C THR A 137 30.23 -7.10 11.41
N ASP A 138 30.07 -6.76 10.12
CA ASP A 138 29.24 -7.54 9.19
C ASP A 138 29.75 -8.97 9.02
N ALA A 139 31.08 -9.15 8.98
CA ALA A 139 31.72 -10.45 8.87
C ALA A 139 31.47 -11.32 10.10
N ASP A 140 31.48 -10.74 11.30
CA ASP A 140 31.16 -11.47 12.53
C ASP A 140 29.66 -11.80 12.61
N ARG A 141 28.79 -10.90 12.12
CA ARG A 141 27.35 -11.16 12.05
C ARG A 141 27.05 -12.35 11.16
N GLU A 142 27.66 -12.42 9.97
CA GLU A 142 27.52 -13.56 9.06
C GLU A 142 28.04 -14.88 9.68
N ARG A 143 29.20 -14.83 10.34
CA ARG A 143 29.74 -15.98 11.08
C ARG A 143 28.77 -16.45 12.16
N MET A 144 28.23 -15.53 12.98
CA MET A 144 27.24 -15.83 14.01
C MET A 144 25.98 -16.47 13.41
N MET A 145 25.51 -15.99 12.26
CA MET A 145 24.34 -16.56 11.59
C MET A 145 24.56 -17.99 11.07
N THR A 146 25.81 -18.43 10.93
CA THR A 146 26.12 -19.85 10.67
C THR A 146 25.84 -20.73 11.90
N GLU A 147 26.05 -20.19 13.10
CA GLU A 147 25.77 -20.89 14.36
C GLU A 147 24.30 -20.81 14.76
N ILE A 148 23.60 -19.77 14.30
CA ILE A 148 22.20 -19.46 14.62
C ILE A 148 21.38 -19.34 13.32
N PRO A 149 21.13 -20.45 12.61
CA PRO A 149 20.50 -20.39 11.31
C PRO A 149 19.04 -19.91 11.41
N MET A 150 18.62 -19.17 10.40
CA MET A 150 17.25 -18.70 10.26
C MET A 150 16.47 -19.52 9.22
N VAL A 151 15.17 -19.66 9.48
CA VAL A 151 14.22 -20.39 8.64
C VAL A 151 13.07 -19.47 8.31
N GLY A 152 12.79 -19.32 7.02
CA GLY A 152 11.66 -18.58 6.50
C GLY A 152 10.44 -19.49 6.33
N PHE A 153 9.27 -18.99 6.74
CA PHE A 153 7.98 -19.64 6.52
C PHE A 153 7.03 -18.74 5.72
N THR A 154 6.71 -19.16 4.50
CA THR A 154 5.72 -18.49 3.65
C THR A 154 4.36 -19.16 3.86
N LEU A 155 3.45 -18.47 4.55
CA LEU A 155 2.12 -18.99 4.85
C LEU A 155 1.23 -19.03 3.60
N ASP A 156 0.31 -19.97 3.54
CA ASP A 156 -0.79 -19.96 2.58
C ASP A 156 -1.60 -18.66 2.72
N GLY A 157 -1.69 -17.91 1.61
CA GLY A 157 -2.26 -16.56 1.57
C GLY A 157 -1.26 -15.41 1.80
N ALA A 158 -0.02 -15.66 2.24
CA ALA A 158 0.98 -14.59 2.42
C ALA A 158 1.56 -14.06 1.10
N ALA A 159 1.59 -14.87 0.03
CA ALA A 159 1.92 -14.40 -1.32
C ALA A 159 0.92 -13.36 -1.87
N SER A 160 -0.25 -13.19 -1.24
CA SER A 160 -1.14 -12.07 -1.57
C SER A 160 -0.63 -10.75 -1.02
N THR A 161 0.27 -10.72 -0.03
CA THR A 161 0.64 -9.48 0.69
C THR A 161 1.36 -8.45 -0.19
N SER A 162 2.23 -8.84 -1.12
CA SER A 162 2.93 -7.90 -2.01
C SER A 162 2.01 -7.35 -3.10
N THR A 163 1.18 -8.21 -3.70
CA THR A 163 0.14 -7.81 -4.66
C THR A 163 -0.94 -6.96 -3.98
N ASP A 164 -1.31 -7.29 -2.74
CA ASP A 164 -2.25 -6.53 -1.93
C ASP A 164 -1.66 -5.18 -1.51
N SER A 165 -0.35 -5.10 -1.25
CA SER A 165 0.33 -3.83 -0.95
C SER A 165 0.39 -2.92 -2.17
N ALA A 166 0.70 -3.46 -3.36
CA ALA A 166 0.69 -2.69 -4.61
C ALA A 166 -0.73 -2.21 -4.95
N ARG A 167 -1.74 -3.09 -4.86
CA ARG A 167 -3.15 -2.72 -5.06
C ARG A 167 -3.65 -1.74 -4.01
N LEU A 168 -3.20 -1.85 -2.77
CA LEU A 168 -3.54 -0.90 -1.71
C LEU A 168 -2.94 0.47 -2.01
N ALA A 169 -1.67 0.53 -2.42
CA ALA A 169 -1.02 1.76 -2.83
C ALA A 169 -1.78 2.41 -4.01
N GLU A 170 -2.04 1.64 -5.06
CA GLU A 170 -2.87 2.09 -6.20
C GLU A 170 -4.24 2.60 -5.75
N THR A 171 -4.91 1.92 -4.81
CA THR A 171 -6.21 2.34 -4.27
C THR A 171 -6.12 3.67 -3.52
N VAL A 172 -5.05 3.88 -2.73
CA VAL A 172 -4.80 5.16 -2.04
C VAL A 172 -4.64 6.28 -3.05
N GLU A 173 -3.91 6.03 -4.14
CA GLU A 173 -3.73 7.02 -5.20
C GLU A 173 -5.01 7.33 -5.97
N TYR A 174 -5.76 6.29 -6.31
CA TYR A 174 -7.07 6.45 -6.93
C TYR A 174 -7.98 7.32 -6.06
N VAL A 175 -8.04 7.08 -4.74
CA VAL A 175 -8.84 7.89 -3.81
C VAL A 175 -8.34 9.32 -3.72
N ALA A 176 -7.02 9.55 -3.68
CA ALA A 176 -6.45 10.89 -3.62
C ALA A 176 -6.76 11.71 -4.89
N ILE A 177 -6.65 11.09 -6.07
CA ILE A 177 -6.99 11.71 -7.35
C ILE A 177 -8.51 11.95 -7.47
N ARG A 178 -9.35 11.03 -7.00
CA ARG A 178 -10.80 11.25 -6.93
C ARG A 178 -11.16 12.43 -6.03
N ARG A 179 -10.45 12.60 -4.89
CA ARG A 179 -10.64 13.76 -4.02
C ARG A 179 -10.24 15.05 -4.71
N LEU A 180 -9.14 15.06 -5.46
CA LEU A 180 -8.73 16.19 -6.29
C LEU A 180 -9.83 16.58 -7.31
N GLN A 181 -10.36 15.60 -8.06
CA GLN A 181 -11.44 15.82 -9.01
C GLN A 181 -12.70 16.37 -8.32
N ASN A 182 -13.12 15.76 -7.21
CA ASN A 182 -14.28 16.20 -6.44
C ASN A 182 -14.10 17.62 -5.88
N ALA A 183 -12.90 17.95 -5.39
CA ALA A 183 -12.57 19.29 -4.92
C ALA A 183 -12.69 20.32 -6.05
N TYR A 184 -12.19 20.01 -7.25
CA TYR A 184 -12.42 20.88 -8.41
C TYR A 184 -13.91 21.08 -8.72
N ALA A 185 -14.69 20.00 -8.80
CA ALA A 185 -16.14 20.11 -9.07
C ALA A 185 -16.88 20.94 -8.01
N ASP A 186 -16.50 20.78 -6.75
CA ASP A 186 -17.00 21.56 -5.63
C ASP A 186 -16.60 23.04 -5.75
N ILE A 187 -15.32 23.35 -5.99
CA ILE A 187 -14.83 24.72 -6.22
C ILE A 187 -15.60 25.41 -7.34
N VAL A 188 -15.80 24.73 -8.48
CA VAL A 188 -16.53 25.30 -9.63
C VAL A 188 -18.00 25.54 -9.29
N THR A 189 -18.66 24.56 -8.66
CA THR A 189 -20.09 24.67 -8.30
C THR A 189 -20.33 25.80 -7.29
N ARG A 190 -19.42 25.97 -6.32
CA ARG A 190 -19.46 27.05 -5.32
C ARG A 190 -18.93 28.39 -5.84
N GLN A 191 -18.27 28.39 -7.00
CA GLN A 191 -17.57 29.54 -7.57
C GLN A 191 -16.44 30.10 -6.69
N ALA A 192 -15.71 29.23 -5.98
CA ALA A 192 -14.63 29.61 -5.08
C ALA A 192 -13.28 29.70 -5.78
N TRP A 193 -13.17 30.59 -6.78
CA TRP A 193 -12.07 30.59 -7.76
C TRP A 193 -10.66 30.67 -7.17
N THR A 194 -10.48 31.35 -6.03
CA THR A 194 -9.19 31.44 -5.34
C THR A 194 -8.67 30.08 -4.85
N GLU A 195 -9.56 29.11 -4.60
CA GLU A 195 -9.21 27.74 -4.19
C GLU A 195 -8.74 26.88 -5.38
N LEU A 196 -8.82 27.37 -6.63
CA LEU A 196 -8.27 26.64 -7.78
C LEU A 196 -6.75 26.45 -7.66
N ALA A 197 -6.07 27.38 -6.99
CA ALA A 197 -4.65 27.26 -6.65
C ALA A 197 -4.35 26.09 -5.68
N ASP A 198 -5.36 25.47 -5.06
CA ASP A 198 -5.23 24.28 -4.20
C ASP A 198 -5.41 22.95 -4.95
N VAL A 199 -5.85 23.00 -6.20
CA VAL A 199 -6.09 21.80 -7.03
C VAL A 199 -5.32 21.82 -8.35
N MET A 200 -4.83 22.98 -8.79
CA MET A 200 -4.04 23.14 -10.01
C MET A 200 -2.58 23.42 -9.68
N HIS A 201 -1.70 22.94 -10.55
CA HIS A 201 -0.31 23.40 -10.61
C HIS A 201 -0.30 24.88 -11.05
N PRO A 202 0.67 25.71 -10.62
CA PRO A 202 0.79 27.10 -11.07
C PRO A 202 0.80 27.23 -12.60
N ASP A 203 1.52 26.33 -13.27
CA ASP A 203 1.61 26.25 -14.73
C ASP A 203 0.53 25.33 -15.35
N CYS A 204 -0.62 25.17 -14.68
CA CYS A 204 -1.68 24.31 -15.20
C CYS A 204 -2.25 24.86 -16.51
N GLU A 205 -2.27 24.04 -17.55
CA GLU A 205 -2.86 24.40 -18.85
C GLU A 205 -4.26 23.78 -19.00
N LEU A 206 -5.27 24.59 -19.34
CA LEU A 206 -6.60 24.16 -19.73
C LEU A 206 -6.81 24.37 -21.23
N ALA A 207 -6.82 23.29 -22.00
CA ALA A 207 -7.21 23.27 -23.40
C ALA A 207 -8.70 22.92 -23.53
N LEU A 208 -9.46 23.76 -24.23
CA LEU A 208 -10.88 23.60 -24.49
C LEU A 208 -11.12 23.31 -25.97
N ASP A 209 -11.84 22.24 -26.26
CA ASP A 209 -12.43 21.95 -27.55
C ASP A 209 -13.96 21.91 -27.42
N LEU A 210 -14.62 22.97 -27.87
CA LEU A 210 -16.06 23.16 -27.77
C LEU A 210 -16.81 22.65 -29.01
N GLY A 211 -16.11 22.00 -29.95
CA GLY A 211 -16.61 21.53 -31.23
C GLY A 211 -16.54 22.59 -32.32
N ASP A 212 -17.07 23.79 -32.06
CA ASP A 212 -17.06 24.93 -33.00
C ASP A 212 -15.92 25.93 -32.72
N ARG A 213 -15.28 25.81 -31.56
CA ARG A 213 -14.23 26.71 -31.08
C ARG A 213 -13.23 25.92 -30.24
N SER A 214 -11.96 26.29 -30.35
CA SER A 214 -10.92 25.86 -29.41
C SER A 214 -10.17 27.04 -28.81
N MET A 215 -9.65 26.85 -27.60
CA MET A 215 -8.78 27.81 -26.91
C MET A 215 -7.95 27.14 -25.82
N THR A 216 -6.92 27.83 -25.36
CA THR A 216 -6.08 27.40 -24.24
C THR A 216 -5.95 28.53 -23.22
N ILE A 217 -5.99 28.19 -21.95
CA ILE A 217 -5.88 29.12 -20.82
C ILE A 217 -4.84 28.56 -19.84
N GLU A 218 -3.94 29.41 -19.37
CA GLU A 218 -2.83 29.01 -18.50
C GLU A 218 -2.98 29.62 -17.10
N GLY A 219 -2.85 28.77 -16.08
CA GLY A 219 -2.80 29.14 -14.68
C GLY A 219 -4.18 29.21 -14.00
N PRO A 220 -4.24 28.90 -12.69
CA PRO A 220 -5.49 28.79 -11.94
C PRO A 220 -6.31 30.09 -11.93
N ASP A 221 -5.66 31.25 -11.82
CA ASP A 221 -6.35 32.55 -11.75
C ASP A 221 -7.06 32.88 -13.08
N ALA A 222 -6.36 32.69 -14.21
CA ALA A 222 -6.93 32.95 -15.53
C ALA A 222 -8.06 31.96 -15.87
N ILE A 223 -7.88 30.69 -15.50
CA ILE A 223 -8.90 29.65 -15.64
C ILE A 223 -10.15 30.01 -14.80
N GLY A 224 -9.97 30.38 -13.53
CA GLY A 224 -11.06 30.76 -12.64
C GLY A 224 -11.82 31.99 -13.13
N ALA A 225 -11.10 33.04 -13.56
CA ALA A 225 -11.71 34.24 -14.13
C ALA A 225 -12.53 33.92 -15.39
N PHE A 226 -11.98 33.11 -16.30
CA PHE A 226 -12.68 32.69 -17.51
C PHE A 226 -13.96 31.92 -17.18
N ILE A 227 -13.88 30.88 -16.34
CA ILE A 227 -15.03 30.07 -15.95
C ILE A 227 -16.08 30.97 -15.27
N GLY A 228 -15.66 31.83 -14.34
CA GLY A 228 -16.54 32.77 -13.66
C GLY A 228 -17.36 33.64 -14.61
N THR A 229 -16.72 34.26 -15.61
CA THR A 229 -17.43 35.04 -16.64
C THR A 229 -18.41 34.18 -17.44
N GLN A 230 -18.03 32.95 -17.77
CA GLN A 230 -18.93 32.04 -18.49
C GLN A 230 -20.16 31.65 -17.65
N LEU A 231 -20.05 31.60 -16.32
CA LEU A 231 -21.15 31.22 -15.44
C LEU A 231 -22.16 32.34 -15.18
N GLU A 232 -21.84 33.61 -15.44
CA GLU A 232 -22.75 34.76 -15.23
C GLU A 232 -24.06 34.65 -16.02
N GLN A 233 -24.06 33.92 -17.14
CA GLN A 233 -25.26 33.70 -17.95
C GLN A 233 -26.26 32.71 -17.32
N PHE A 234 -25.88 32.02 -16.23
CA PHE A 234 -26.69 31.00 -15.60
C PHE A 234 -27.14 31.40 -14.19
N SER A 235 -28.45 31.35 -13.94
CA SER A 235 -29.07 31.54 -12.63
C SER A 235 -28.93 30.31 -11.73
N PHE A 236 -28.61 29.16 -12.32
CA PHE A 236 -28.24 27.92 -11.63
C PHE A 236 -27.13 27.24 -12.42
N PHE A 237 -26.13 26.72 -11.71
CA PHE A 237 -25.05 25.92 -12.29
C PHE A 237 -24.60 24.85 -11.29
N GLU A 238 -24.41 23.62 -11.76
CA GLU A 238 -23.80 22.54 -10.99
C GLU A 238 -22.89 21.70 -11.89
N PHE A 239 -21.65 21.48 -11.45
CA PHE A 239 -20.68 20.63 -12.14
C PHE A 239 -20.75 19.21 -11.57
N VAL A 240 -21.22 18.26 -12.37
CA VAL A 240 -21.40 16.87 -11.96
C VAL A 240 -20.32 16.01 -12.58
N ILE A 241 -19.55 15.31 -11.74
CA ILE A 241 -18.62 14.28 -12.21
C ILE A 241 -19.38 12.99 -12.46
N LEU A 242 -19.22 12.42 -13.65
CA LEU A 242 -19.74 11.12 -14.04
C LEU A 242 -18.64 10.07 -13.88
N ASN A 243 -18.48 9.18 -14.86
CA ASN A 243 -17.47 8.14 -14.85
C ASN A 243 -16.05 8.73 -14.95
N THR A 244 -15.10 8.09 -14.27
CA THR A 244 -13.69 8.37 -14.47
C THR A 244 -12.87 7.09 -14.55
N VAL A 245 -11.82 7.12 -15.36
CA VAL A 245 -10.76 6.11 -15.41
C VAL A 245 -9.45 6.84 -15.14
N ILE A 246 -8.62 6.26 -14.28
CA ILE A 246 -7.37 6.85 -13.82
C ILE A 246 -6.27 5.82 -14.04
N ASP A 247 -5.13 6.27 -14.57
CA ASP A 247 -3.90 5.49 -14.66
C ASP A 247 -2.80 6.20 -13.89
N VAL A 248 -2.19 5.51 -12.93
CA VAL A 248 -1.11 6.05 -12.10
C VAL A 248 0.21 5.57 -12.68
N GLY A 249 1.08 6.51 -13.02
CA GLY A 249 2.37 6.21 -13.63
C GLY A 249 3.23 5.30 -12.74
N PRO A 250 4.20 4.57 -13.32
CA PRO A 250 4.97 3.53 -12.62
C PRO A 250 5.80 4.04 -11.44
N THR A 251 6.14 5.33 -11.42
CA THR A 251 6.87 5.97 -10.31
C THR A 251 5.95 6.55 -9.23
N GLY A 252 4.64 6.56 -9.45
CA GLY A 252 3.65 7.16 -8.55
C GLY A 252 3.71 8.69 -8.45
N SER A 253 4.48 9.36 -9.32
CA SER A 253 4.68 10.82 -9.33
C SER A 253 3.78 11.56 -10.32
N THR A 254 3.27 10.85 -11.32
CA THR A 254 2.36 11.37 -12.36
C THR A 254 1.16 10.44 -12.50
N ALA A 255 0.03 10.98 -12.91
CA ALA A 255 -1.15 10.21 -13.26
C ALA A 255 -1.86 10.84 -14.45
N THR A 256 -2.59 10.03 -15.20
CA THR A 256 -3.48 10.49 -16.27
C THR A 256 -4.90 10.05 -15.95
N ALA A 257 -5.89 10.83 -16.38
CA ALA A 257 -7.28 10.49 -16.17
C ALA A 257 -8.14 10.87 -17.35
N ARG A 258 -9.18 10.07 -17.57
CA ARG A 258 -10.34 10.46 -18.36
C ARG A 258 -11.52 10.63 -17.44
N MET A 259 -12.14 11.81 -17.42
CA MET A 259 -13.26 12.13 -16.54
C MET A 259 -14.42 12.70 -17.35
N TYR A 260 -15.54 11.99 -17.38
CA TYR A 260 -16.77 12.48 -17.96
C TYR A 260 -17.47 13.41 -16.97
N MET A 261 -18.12 14.44 -17.48
CA MET A 261 -18.86 15.39 -16.68
C MET A 261 -20.18 15.78 -17.33
N GLN A 262 -21.06 16.33 -16.51
CA GLN A 262 -22.25 17.03 -16.92
C GLN A 262 -22.32 18.38 -16.22
N GLU A 263 -22.72 19.42 -16.94
CA GLU A 263 -23.14 20.69 -16.37
C GLU A 263 -24.66 20.75 -16.35
N LEU A 264 -25.25 20.95 -15.17
CA LEU A 264 -26.67 21.26 -15.03
C LEU A 264 -26.83 22.77 -14.90
N ARG A 265 -27.64 23.38 -15.78
CA ARG A 265 -27.66 24.83 -15.92
C ARG A 265 -29.08 25.37 -16.04
N GLN A 266 -29.28 26.61 -15.61
CA GLN A 266 -30.49 27.38 -15.93
C GLN A 266 -30.09 28.76 -16.40
N ASN A 267 -30.55 29.17 -17.58
CA ASN A 267 -30.21 30.48 -18.14
C ASN A 267 -30.83 31.61 -17.31
N VAL A 268 -30.15 32.75 -17.23
CA VAL A 268 -30.71 34.01 -16.71
C VAL A 268 -31.69 34.63 -17.71
N SER A 269 -31.39 34.55 -19.01
CA SER A 269 -32.11 35.28 -20.07
C SER A 269 -33.57 34.85 -20.25
N ASP A 270 -33.84 33.55 -20.14
CA ASP A 270 -35.16 32.97 -20.44
C ASP A 270 -35.62 31.93 -19.40
N GLY A 271 -34.81 31.65 -18.37
CA GLY A 271 -35.11 30.64 -17.35
C GLY A 271 -35.06 29.20 -17.84
N ARG A 272 -34.64 28.95 -19.09
CA ARG A 272 -34.58 27.61 -19.68
C ARG A 272 -33.52 26.75 -18.99
N ARG A 273 -33.85 25.49 -18.72
CA ARG A 273 -32.90 24.48 -18.23
C ARG A 273 -32.08 23.96 -19.41
N THR A 274 -30.77 23.90 -19.24
CA THR A 274 -29.85 23.38 -20.27
C THR A 274 -28.83 22.45 -19.65
N ASN A 275 -28.31 21.52 -20.45
CA ASN A 275 -27.26 20.59 -20.05
C ASN A 275 -26.07 20.67 -21.02
N ALA A 276 -24.88 20.39 -20.52
CA ALA A 276 -23.74 20.05 -21.36
C ALA A 276 -23.05 18.80 -20.83
N PHE A 277 -22.53 17.99 -21.73
CA PHE A 277 -21.76 16.80 -21.46
C PHE A 277 -20.41 16.95 -22.13
N GLY A 278 -19.36 16.59 -21.40
CA GLY A 278 -18.02 16.63 -21.92
C GLY A 278 -17.11 15.65 -21.23
N VAL A 279 -15.88 15.61 -21.71
CA VAL A 279 -14.85 14.72 -21.21
C VAL A 279 -13.55 15.50 -21.02
N TYR A 280 -12.97 15.36 -19.84
CA TYR A 280 -11.63 15.83 -19.53
C TYR A 280 -10.63 14.70 -19.74
N HIS A 281 -9.50 15.03 -20.35
CA HIS A 281 -8.28 14.23 -20.38
C HIS A 281 -7.24 15.01 -19.60
N ASP A 282 -6.98 14.56 -18.38
CA ASP A 282 -6.18 15.28 -17.41
C ASP A 282 -4.82 14.59 -17.23
N LYS A 283 -3.77 15.39 -17.04
CA LYS A 283 -2.48 14.97 -16.49
C LYS A 283 -2.30 15.60 -15.13
N MET A 284 -1.89 14.81 -14.16
CA MET A 284 -1.69 15.22 -12.77
C MET A 284 -0.27 14.91 -12.33
N VAL A 285 0.24 15.75 -11.44
CA VAL A 285 1.57 15.62 -10.83
C VAL A 285 1.44 15.82 -9.32
N ARG A 286 2.43 15.33 -8.56
CA ARG A 286 2.55 15.67 -7.14
C ARG A 286 3.34 16.95 -6.92
N ASN A 287 2.93 17.72 -5.92
CA ASN A 287 3.79 18.74 -5.33
C ASN A 287 4.83 18.12 -4.38
N ALA A 288 5.67 18.97 -3.79
CA ALA A 288 6.72 18.55 -2.85
C ALA A 288 6.16 17.91 -1.57
N GLU A 289 4.93 18.27 -1.20
CA GLU A 289 4.20 17.76 -0.04
C GLU A 289 3.51 16.40 -0.32
N GLY A 290 3.48 15.97 -1.58
CA GLY A 290 2.90 14.69 -2.01
C GLY A 290 1.44 14.75 -2.46
N ASP A 291 0.81 15.93 -2.47
CA ASP A 291 -0.55 16.14 -2.94
C ASP A 291 -0.64 16.21 -4.47
N TRP A 292 -1.69 15.61 -5.02
CA TRP A 292 -1.96 15.63 -6.46
C TRP A 292 -2.50 16.99 -6.91
N ARG A 293 -2.02 17.48 -8.05
CA ARG A 293 -2.46 18.71 -8.73
C ARG A 293 -2.67 18.47 -10.23
N PHE A 294 -3.65 19.13 -10.82
CA PHE A 294 -3.80 19.18 -12.27
C PHE A 294 -2.64 19.95 -12.90
N LEU A 295 -1.96 19.35 -13.87
CA LEU A 295 -0.92 20.00 -14.68
C LEU A 295 -1.43 20.35 -16.08
N THR A 296 -2.16 19.44 -16.70
CA THR A 296 -2.85 19.74 -17.95
C THR A 296 -4.26 19.19 -17.89
N ARG A 297 -5.18 19.90 -18.52
CA ARG A 297 -6.58 19.55 -18.61
C ARG A 297 -7.05 19.80 -20.03
N ARG A 298 -7.50 18.75 -20.71
CA ARG A 298 -8.07 18.88 -22.06
C ARG A 298 -9.54 18.50 -22.03
N TYR A 299 -10.39 19.52 -22.14
CA TYR A 299 -11.83 19.36 -22.26
C TYR A 299 -12.22 19.16 -23.72
N GLY A 300 -13.08 18.19 -23.98
CA GLY A 300 -13.81 18.06 -25.24
C GLY A 300 -15.31 18.00 -24.99
N SER A 301 -16.06 18.81 -25.74
CA SER A 301 -17.53 18.77 -25.76
C SER A 301 -18.02 17.48 -26.40
N TYR A 302 -18.95 16.78 -25.75
CA TYR A 302 -19.62 15.60 -26.30
C TYR A 302 -21.04 15.93 -26.74
N SER A 303 -21.80 16.66 -25.92
CA SER A 303 -23.09 17.19 -26.33
C SER A 303 -23.51 18.39 -25.49
N ARG A 304 -24.41 19.21 -26.01
CA ARG A 304 -25.03 20.31 -25.26
C ARG A 304 -26.42 20.62 -25.78
N THR A 305 -27.30 21.13 -24.92
CA THR A 305 -28.62 21.61 -25.32
C THR A 305 -28.49 22.63 -26.45
N ASP A 306 -29.24 22.42 -27.53
CA ASP A 306 -29.31 23.38 -28.63
C ASP A 306 -30.00 24.68 -28.16
N ALA A 307 -29.28 25.78 -28.28
CA ALA A 307 -29.77 27.10 -27.89
C ALA A 307 -30.95 27.58 -28.74
N ALA A 308 -30.99 27.21 -30.03
CA ALA A 308 -32.06 27.61 -30.94
C ALA A 308 -33.18 26.56 -31.06
N GLY A 309 -32.89 25.31 -30.70
CA GLY A 309 -33.82 24.18 -30.77
C GLY A 309 -34.77 24.07 -29.58
N PRO A 310 -35.76 23.13 -29.62
CA PRO A 310 -36.67 22.81 -28.52
C PRO A 310 -35.94 22.39 -27.25
N GLU A 311 -36.64 22.44 -26.11
CA GLU A 311 -36.07 22.32 -24.75
C GLU A 311 -35.07 21.16 -24.56
N ASN A 312 -35.34 20.00 -25.18
CA ASN A 312 -34.55 18.78 -25.05
C ASN A 312 -33.65 18.45 -26.24
N GLU A 313 -33.63 19.28 -27.30
CA GLU A 313 -32.75 19.05 -28.44
C GLU A 313 -31.29 19.24 -28.04
N GLN A 314 -30.42 18.35 -28.52
CA GLN A 314 -28.99 18.35 -28.21
C GLN A 314 -28.19 18.44 -29.51
N VAL A 315 -27.18 19.30 -29.52
CA VAL A 315 -26.09 19.19 -30.48
C VAL A 315 -25.14 18.12 -29.95
N VAL A 316 -24.81 17.12 -30.79
CA VAL A 316 -23.93 16.00 -30.43
C VAL A 316 -22.68 16.05 -31.30
N PHE A 317 -21.53 15.92 -30.65
CA PHE A 317 -20.21 15.90 -31.28
C PHE A 317 -19.61 14.49 -31.20
N ASP A 318 -18.59 14.23 -32.01
CA ASP A 318 -17.81 13.01 -31.87
C ASP A 318 -17.16 12.95 -30.49
N LEU A 319 -17.31 11.82 -29.80
CA LEU A 319 -16.75 11.66 -28.47
C LEU A 319 -15.21 11.68 -28.56
N PRO A 320 -14.52 12.65 -27.95
CA PRO A 320 -13.07 12.65 -27.97
C PRO A 320 -12.57 11.56 -27.02
N VAL A 321 -11.92 10.54 -27.57
CA VAL A 321 -11.35 9.43 -26.80
C VAL A 321 -9.84 9.41 -27.03
N ILE A 322 -9.10 10.08 -26.13
CA ILE A 322 -7.63 10.11 -26.16
C ILE A 322 -7.11 9.02 -25.24
N ALA A 323 -6.30 8.09 -25.75
CA ALA A 323 -5.73 7.00 -24.97
C ALA A 323 -4.91 7.54 -23.78
N LEU A 324 -5.03 6.93 -22.60
CA LEU A 324 -4.45 7.48 -21.37
C LEU A 324 -2.92 7.58 -21.40
N ASP A 325 -2.27 6.69 -22.14
CA ASP A 325 -0.83 6.66 -22.41
C ASP A 325 -0.35 7.75 -23.39
N SER A 326 -1.29 8.43 -24.06
CA SER A 326 -1.02 9.50 -25.04
C SER A 326 -1.31 10.91 -24.51
N ILE A 327 -1.66 11.04 -23.22
CA ILE A 327 -1.92 12.30 -22.50
C ILE A 327 -0.63 12.81 -21.84
#